data_AF-A0A8D2LV80-F1
#
_entry.id   AF-A0A8D2LV80-F1
#
_cell.length_a   1.000
_cell.length_b   1.000
_cell.length_c   1.000
_cell.angle_alpha   90.00
_cell.angle_beta   90.00
_cell.angle_gamma   90.00
#
_symmetry.space_group_name_H-M   'P 1'
#
loop_
_entity.id
_entity.type
_entity.pdbx_description
1 polymer ?
#
loop_
_entity_poly.entity_id
_entity_poly.type
_entity_poly.pdbx_seq_one_letter_code
_entity_poly.pdbx_strand_id
1 'polypeptide(L)'
;KAITCFTKALNLDPDKVELYERKAEALLQLCDFQSAAMHLRKAYFMSSRKESGPEAMCLNLQGQCLYEQHLFLDALGSFMRASELQPQNALYRMRSIACLASMNRYNDCLQMVNEEVAREEKNADLFVLRARLYEYFGKTNLTYFNLQNALELDPAHGEAQVLLAHLRTEGQKFRDQAVNKAVKGNLKAAFLKISRAICCNPVDASYFLFRYTRRRHTRRR
;
A
#
# COMPACT_ATOMS: atom_id res chain seq x y z
N LYS A 1 30.28 21.80 2.81
CA LYS A 1 30.52 23.28 2.77
C LYS A 1 29.28 24.08 3.20
N ALA A 2 28.06 23.75 2.76
CA ALA A 2 26.85 24.48 3.16
C ALA A 2 26.57 24.42 4.69
N ILE A 3 26.61 23.25 5.31
CA ILE A 3 26.38 23.09 6.78
C ILE A 3 27.34 23.96 7.60
N THR A 4 28.62 23.97 7.23
CA THR A 4 29.64 24.78 7.94
C THR A 4 29.37 26.27 7.78
N CYS A 5 28.88 26.72 6.62
CA CYS A 5 28.47 28.11 6.40
C CYS A 5 27.25 28.48 7.26
N PHE A 6 26.21 27.63 7.26
CA PHE A 6 25.03 27.88 8.10
C PHE A 6 25.34 27.81 9.60
N THR A 7 26.27 26.96 10.02
CA THR A 7 26.70 26.90 11.42
C THR A 7 27.41 28.19 11.83
N LYS A 8 28.27 28.75 10.97
CA LYS A 8 28.87 30.06 11.21
C LYS A 8 27.83 31.18 11.21
N ALA A 9 26.87 31.14 10.29
CA ALA A 9 25.79 32.12 10.22
C ALA A 9 24.91 32.10 11.48
N LEU A 10 24.56 30.92 11.99
CA LEU A 10 23.79 30.74 13.24
C LEU A 10 24.56 31.20 14.48
N ASN A 11 25.90 31.12 14.47
CA ASN A 11 26.71 31.68 15.56
C ASN A 11 26.72 33.22 15.55
N LEU A 12 26.51 33.85 14.39
CA LEU A 12 26.44 35.30 14.24
C LEU A 12 25.03 35.83 14.53
N ASP A 13 24.00 35.12 14.07
CA ASP A 13 22.60 35.48 14.26
C ASP A 13 21.78 34.23 14.63
N PRO A 14 21.64 33.93 15.93
CA PRO A 14 21.00 32.70 16.40
C PRO A 14 19.47 32.75 16.35
N ASP A 15 18.86 33.91 16.14
CA ASP A 15 17.41 34.12 16.19
C ASP A 15 16.74 34.04 14.81
N LYS A 16 17.54 33.94 13.74
CA LYS A 16 17.05 33.85 12.38
C LYS A 16 16.52 32.45 12.03
N VAL A 17 15.20 32.30 12.02
CA VAL A 17 14.45 31.07 11.68
C VAL A 17 14.91 30.46 10.34
N GLU A 18 15.04 31.28 9.30
CA GLU A 18 15.41 30.84 7.94
C GLU A 18 16.74 30.07 7.92
N LEU A 19 17.70 30.42 8.79
CA LEU A 19 18.99 29.73 8.83
C LEU A 19 18.88 28.30 9.36
N TYR A 20 17.94 28.04 10.27
CA TYR A 20 17.67 26.68 10.74
C TYR A 20 16.99 25.84 9.66
N GLU A 21 16.06 26.41 8.90
CA GLU A 21 15.39 25.73 7.77
C GLU A 21 16.40 25.36 6.68
N ARG A 22 17.19 26.33 6.21
CA ARG A 22 18.21 26.13 5.16
C ARG A 22 19.29 25.14 5.59
N LYS A 23 19.67 25.15 6.87
CA LYS A 23 20.61 24.16 7.43
C LYS A 23 19.99 22.77 7.44
N ALA A 24 18.72 22.66 7.81
CA ALA A 24 18.01 21.39 7.77
C ALA A 24 17.86 20.85 6.35
N GLU A 25 17.49 21.69 5.38
CA GLU A 25 17.46 21.32 3.96
C GLU A 25 18.82 20.77 3.50
N ALA A 26 19.91 21.43 3.86
CA ALA A 26 21.26 20.95 3.53
C ALA A 26 21.59 19.61 4.20
N LEU A 27 21.08 19.35 5.41
CA LEU A 27 21.23 18.07 6.11
C LEU A 27 20.37 16.97 5.47
N LEU A 28 19.17 17.30 4.97
CA LEU A 28 18.33 16.37 4.22
C LEU A 28 19.00 15.90 2.93
N GLN A 29 19.66 16.80 2.21
CA GLN A 29 20.45 16.46 1.02
C GLN A 29 21.64 15.55 1.33
N LEU A 30 22.07 15.50 2.59
CA LEU A 30 23.13 14.63 3.08
C LEU A 30 22.60 13.38 3.80
N CYS A 31 21.27 13.17 3.75
CA CYS A 31 20.58 12.09 4.45
C CYS A 31 20.80 12.08 5.98
N ASP A 32 21.23 13.20 6.57
CA ASP A 32 21.27 13.38 8.03
C ASP A 32 19.90 13.87 8.51
N PHE A 33 18.94 12.95 8.46
CA PHE A 33 17.55 13.20 8.78
C PHE A 33 17.34 13.55 10.27
N GLN A 34 18.18 13.03 11.16
CA GLN A 34 18.08 13.28 12.60
C GLN A 34 18.48 14.72 12.94
N SER A 35 19.62 15.19 12.44
CA SER A 35 20.03 16.58 12.62
C SER A 35 19.09 17.53 11.89
N ALA A 36 18.58 17.15 10.71
CA ALA A 36 17.60 17.94 9.97
C ALA A 36 16.31 18.15 10.79
N ALA A 37 15.75 17.07 11.35
CA ALA A 37 14.55 17.14 12.18
C ALA A 37 14.74 18.04 13.42
N MET A 38 15.91 17.97 14.07
CA MET A 38 16.23 18.86 15.20
C MET A 38 16.24 20.34 14.80
N HIS A 39 16.87 20.67 13.66
CA HIS A 39 16.95 22.04 13.18
C HIS A 39 15.60 22.58 12.71
N LEU A 40 14.79 21.78 12.01
CA LEU A 40 13.42 22.18 11.63
C LEU A 40 12.53 22.37 12.87
N ARG A 41 12.65 21.51 13.88
CA ARG A 41 11.90 21.67 15.15
C ARG A 41 12.25 22.98 15.85
N LYS A 42 13.53 23.36 15.83
CA LYS A 42 13.98 24.64 16.38
C LYS A 42 13.45 25.82 15.55
N ALA A 43 13.48 25.71 14.21
CA ALA A 43 12.89 26.71 13.33
C ALA A 43 11.40 26.93 13.63
N TYR A 44 10.63 25.85 13.76
CA TYR A 44 9.21 25.87 14.11
C TYR A 44 8.91 26.53 15.46
N PHE A 45 9.69 26.22 16.51
CA PHE A 45 9.48 26.82 17.82
C PHE A 45 9.75 28.34 17.81
N MET A 46 10.64 28.78 16.94
CA MET A 46 11.03 30.18 16.78
C MET A 46 10.11 30.96 15.82
N SER A 47 9.34 30.28 14.96
CA SER A 47 8.42 30.95 14.05
C SER A 47 7.14 31.40 14.77
N SER A 48 6.83 32.69 14.68
CA SER A 48 5.53 33.23 15.17
C SER A 48 4.32 32.72 14.37
N ARG A 49 4.58 32.08 13.22
CA ARG A 49 3.57 31.38 12.41
C ARG A 49 3.55 29.92 12.82
N LYS A 50 2.46 29.50 13.47
CA LYS A 50 2.10 28.10 13.66
C LYS A 50 1.49 27.54 12.37
N GLU A 51 2.28 27.48 11.31
CA GLU A 51 1.88 26.74 10.11
C GLU A 51 2.10 25.24 10.36
N SER A 52 1.10 24.41 10.09
CA SER A 52 1.18 22.96 10.31
C SER A 52 2.11 22.24 9.33
N GLY A 53 2.58 22.92 8.28
CA GLY A 53 3.42 22.35 7.23
C GLY A 53 4.82 21.93 7.69
N PRO A 54 5.64 22.85 8.22
CA PRO A 54 6.98 22.52 8.73
C PRO A 54 6.96 21.44 9.83
N GLU A 55 5.96 21.47 10.71
CA GLU A 55 5.81 20.47 11.77
C GLU A 55 5.50 19.07 11.20
N ALA A 56 4.56 18.97 10.24
CA ALA A 56 4.27 17.71 9.57
C ALA A 56 5.49 17.15 8.82
N MET A 57 6.28 18.03 8.20
CA MET A 57 7.52 17.63 7.53
C MET A 57 8.57 17.11 8.52
N CYS A 58 8.72 17.74 9.69
CA CYS A 58 9.59 17.24 10.76
C CYS A 58 9.21 15.83 11.20
N LEU A 59 7.91 15.62 11.47
CA LEU A 59 7.37 14.34 11.90
C LEU A 59 7.56 13.26 10.83
N ASN A 60 7.41 13.62 9.55
CA ASN A 60 7.69 12.71 8.44
C ASN A 60 9.16 12.30 8.38
N LEU A 61 10.10 13.24 8.56
CA LEU A 61 11.53 12.93 8.56
C LEU A 61 11.92 12.08 9.77
N GLN A 62 11.39 12.40 10.94
CA GLN A 62 11.57 11.58 12.14
C GLN A 62 11.02 10.17 11.92
N GLY A 63 9.81 10.05 11.36
CA GLY A 63 9.20 8.76 11.03
C GLY A 63 10.05 7.96 10.06
N GLN A 64 10.65 8.61 9.05
CA GLN A 64 11.57 7.97 8.11
C GLN A 64 12.83 7.43 8.81
N CYS A 65 13.46 8.22 9.69
CA CYS A 65 14.60 7.74 10.49
C CYS A 65 14.24 6.49 11.30
N LEU A 66 13.10 6.54 11.98
CA LEU A 66 12.64 5.45 12.84
C LEU A 66 12.32 4.20 12.01
N TYR A 67 11.74 4.38 10.82
CA TYR A 67 11.47 3.29 9.90
C TYR A 67 12.76 2.60 9.43
N GLU A 68 13.78 3.38 9.07
CA GLU A 68 15.11 2.86 8.69
C GLU A 68 15.82 2.13 9.84
N GLN A 69 15.54 2.53 11.09
CA GLN A 69 16.01 1.84 12.30
C GLN A 69 15.16 0.61 12.67
N HIS A 70 14.18 0.22 11.85
CA HIS A 70 13.21 -0.85 12.13
C HIS A 70 12.32 -0.62 13.36
N LEU A 71 12.24 0.62 13.88
CA LEU A 71 11.36 1.04 14.96
C LEU A 71 9.99 1.42 14.39
N PHE A 72 9.30 0.43 13.81
CA PHE A 72 8.10 0.64 13.00
C PHE A 72 6.91 1.24 13.77
N LEU A 73 6.78 0.94 15.06
CA LEU A 73 5.68 1.47 15.89
C LEU A 73 5.86 2.97 16.15
N ASP A 74 7.07 3.40 16.47
CA ASP A 74 7.39 4.82 16.69
C ASP A 74 7.34 5.61 15.37
N ALA A 75 7.79 4.98 14.28
CA ALA A 75 7.65 5.52 12.93
C ALA A 75 6.18 5.75 12.56
N LEU A 76 5.32 4.75 12.82
CA LEU A 76 3.87 4.85 12.63
C LEU A 76 3.29 6.04 13.41
N GLY A 77 3.63 6.20 14.69
CA GLY A 77 3.16 7.32 15.49
C GLY A 77 3.57 8.68 14.92
N SER A 78 4.78 8.78 14.36
CA SER A 78 5.27 10.00 13.73
C SER A 78 4.50 10.31 12.44
N PHE A 79 4.29 9.31 11.57
CA PHE A 79 3.54 9.50 10.32
C PHE A 79 2.05 9.77 10.56
N MET A 80 1.42 9.14 11.56
CA MET A 80 0.03 9.41 11.92
C MET A 80 -0.15 10.86 12.37
N ARG A 81 0.72 11.37 13.25
CA ARG A 81 0.69 12.78 13.67
C ARG A 81 0.94 13.73 12.49
N ALA A 82 1.86 13.39 11.58
CA ALA A 82 2.05 14.17 10.35
C ALA A 82 0.78 14.22 9.50
N SER A 83 0.04 13.10 9.41
CA SER A 83 -1.23 13.02 8.68
C SER A 83 -2.37 13.79 9.33
N GLU A 84 -2.37 13.93 10.66
CA GLU A 84 -3.33 14.79 11.38
C GLU A 84 -3.09 16.27 11.10
N LEU A 85 -1.81 16.68 11.01
CA LEU A 85 -1.43 18.07 10.72
C LEU A 85 -1.66 18.49 9.26
N GLN A 86 -1.54 17.53 8.32
CA GLN A 86 -1.84 17.74 6.91
C GLN A 86 -2.71 16.61 6.36
N PRO A 87 -4.03 16.65 6.60
CA PRO A 87 -4.96 15.59 6.15
C PRO A 87 -5.06 15.46 4.63
N GLN A 88 -4.65 16.47 3.86
CA GLN A 88 -4.69 16.40 2.40
C GLN A 88 -3.46 15.72 1.79
N ASN A 89 -2.40 15.50 2.58
CA ASN A 89 -1.19 14.86 2.09
C ASN A 89 -1.23 13.34 2.30
N ALA A 90 -1.62 12.60 1.26
CA ALA A 90 -1.73 11.15 1.29
C ALA A 90 -0.39 10.43 1.55
N LEU A 91 0.75 11.08 1.29
CA LEU A 91 2.08 10.51 1.51
C LEU A 91 2.26 10.01 2.95
N TYR A 92 1.80 10.76 3.95
CA TYR A 92 1.98 10.38 5.35
C TYR A 92 1.15 9.15 5.71
N ARG A 93 -0.05 9.02 5.15
CA ARG A 93 -0.89 7.81 5.35
C ARG A 93 -0.33 6.60 4.62
N MET A 94 0.22 6.78 3.42
CA MET A 94 0.94 5.72 2.71
C MET A 94 2.13 5.20 3.53
N ARG A 95 2.89 6.10 4.16
CA ARG A 95 3.99 5.74 5.06
C ARG A 95 3.50 5.00 6.31
N SER A 96 2.38 5.41 6.89
CA SER A 96 1.72 4.67 7.98
C SER A 96 1.33 3.25 7.56
N ILE A 97 0.80 3.06 6.35
CA ILE A 97 0.48 1.72 5.81
C ILE A 97 1.76 0.87 5.66
N ALA A 98 2.86 1.46 5.18
CA ALA A 98 4.15 0.76 5.09
C ALA A 98 4.66 0.30 6.47
N CYS A 99 4.52 1.11 7.51
CA CYS A 99 4.84 0.71 8.89
C CYS A 99 3.98 -0.47 9.35
N LEU A 100 2.66 -0.40 9.13
CA LEU A 100 1.73 -1.49 9.50
C LEU A 100 2.07 -2.80 8.78
N ALA A 101 2.42 -2.72 7.49
CA ALA A 101 2.82 -3.88 6.70
C ALA A 101 4.12 -4.49 7.23
N SER A 102 5.10 -3.64 7.58
CA SER A 102 6.38 -4.07 8.16
C SER A 102 6.21 -4.74 9.54
N MET A 103 5.16 -4.38 10.27
CA MET A 103 4.77 -5.01 11.54
C MET A 103 3.86 -6.24 11.35
N ASN A 104 3.59 -6.69 10.13
CA ASN A 104 2.62 -7.76 9.81
C ASN A 104 1.19 -7.50 10.31
N ARG A 105 0.82 -6.23 10.54
CA ARG A 105 -0.53 -5.82 10.97
C ARG A 105 -1.48 -5.68 9.77
N TYR A 106 -1.63 -6.77 9.02
CA TYR A 106 -2.34 -6.78 7.72
C TYR A 106 -3.82 -6.38 7.80
N ASN A 107 -4.49 -6.63 8.93
CA ASN A 107 -5.89 -6.20 9.12
C ASN A 107 -5.98 -4.66 9.16
N ASP A 108 -5.08 -4.02 9.90
CA ASP A 108 -5.02 -2.56 10.02
C ASP A 108 -4.56 -1.94 8.69
N CYS A 109 -3.63 -2.58 7.98
CA CYS A 109 -3.29 -2.18 6.60
C CYS A 109 -4.52 -2.18 5.71
N LEU A 110 -5.32 -3.24 5.73
CA LEU A 110 -6.50 -3.35 4.88
C LEU A 110 -7.54 -2.29 5.21
N GLN A 111 -7.74 -1.98 6.50
CA GLN A 111 -8.62 -0.88 6.90
C GLN A 111 -8.13 0.45 6.32
N MET A 112 -6.87 0.81 6.56
CA MET A 112 -6.30 2.06 6.05
C MET A 112 -6.33 2.14 4.53
N VAL A 113 -5.99 1.06 3.82
CA VAL A 113 -6.04 1.01 2.35
C VAL A 113 -7.47 1.17 1.84
N ASN A 114 -8.49 0.62 2.52
CA ASN A 114 -9.88 0.85 2.12
C ASN A 114 -10.29 2.31 2.25
N GLU A 115 -9.87 2.98 3.32
CA GLU A 115 -10.11 4.41 3.52
C GLU A 115 -9.43 5.24 2.43
N GLU A 116 -8.19 4.89 2.05
CA GLU A 116 -7.45 5.59 1.00
C GLU A 116 -8.03 5.35 -0.39
N VAL A 117 -8.45 4.12 -0.72
CA VAL A 117 -9.15 3.85 -1.99
C VAL A 117 -10.47 4.62 -2.08
N ALA A 118 -11.18 4.81 -0.96
CA ALA A 118 -12.41 5.61 -0.93
C ALA A 118 -12.16 7.13 -1.07
N ARG A 119 -10.95 7.61 -0.72
CA ARG A 119 -10.54 9.00 -0.90
C ARG A 119 -9.97 9.26 -2.29
N GLU A 120 -9.14 8.34 -2.78
CA GLU A 120 -8.40 8.44 -4.03
C GLU A 120 -8.78 7.29 -4.99
N GLU A 121 -9.94 7.40 -5.61
CA GLU A 121 -10.46 6.37 -6.53
C GLU A 121 -9.65 6.22 -7.83
N LYS A 122 -8.69 7.12 -8.10
CA LYS A 122 -7.93 7.16 -9.36
C LYS A 122 -6.49 6.67 -9.24
N ASN A 123 -6.09 6.16 -8.08
CA ASN A 123 -4.72 5.68 -7.87
C ASN A 123 -4.64 4.16 -8.08
N ALA A 124 -4.08 3.72 -9.21
CA ALA A 124 -3.94 2.30 -9.56
C ALA A 124 -3.12 1.51 -8.51
N ASP A 125 -2.08 2.13 -7.92
CA ASP A 125 -1.22 1.49 -6.92
C ASP A 125 -2.00 1.09 -5.66
N LEU A 126 -3.00 1.88 -5.26
CA LEU A 126 -3.86 1.55 -4.12
C LEU A 126 -4.72 0.31 -4.38
N PHE A 127 -5.23 0.15 -5.60
CA PHE A 127 -5.98 -1.05 -5.99
C PHE A 127 -5.07 -2.29 -5.99
N VAL A 128 -3.84 -2.16 -6.47
CA VAL A 128 -2.85 -3.26 -6.45
C VAL A 128 -2.46 -3.63 -5.02
N LEU A 129 -2.19 -2.65 -4.16
CA LEU A 129 -1.89 -2.88 -2.76
C LEU A 129 -3.06 -3.58 -2.05
N ARG A 130 -4.30 -3.14 -2.32
CA ARG A 130 -5.51 -3.79 -1.80
C ARG A 130 -5.67 -5.21 -2.33
N ALA A 131 -5.35 -5.46 -3.60
CA ALA A 131 -5.37 -6.79 -4.20
C ALA A 131 -4.40 -7.73 -3.48
N ARG A 132 -3.16 -7.31 -3.22
CA ARG A 132 -2.18 -8.10 -2.46
C ARG A 132 -2.66 -8.44 -1.05
N LEU A 133 -3.28 -7.48 -0.35
CA LEU A 133 -3.86 -7.73 0.97
C LEU A 133 -4.99 -8.76 0.89
N TYR A 134 -5.87 -8.67 -0.11
CA TYR A 134 -6.92 -9.67 -0.30
C TYR A 134 -6.37 -11.05 -0.70
N GLU A 135 -5.29 -11.10 -1.47
CA GLU A 135 -4.59 -12.35 -1.79
C GLU A 135 -4.06 -13.01 -0.52
N TYR A 136 -3.42 -12.24 0.38
CA TYR A 136 -2.97 -12.71 1.69
C TYR A 136 -4.13 -13.28 2.54
N PHE A 137 -5.30 -12.64 2.51
CA PHE A 137 -6.50 -13.14 3.20
C PHE A 137 -7.24 -14.27 2.44
N GLY A 138 -6.73 -14.75 1.30
CA GLY A 138 -7.37 -15.79 0.49
C GLY A 138 -8.67 -15.35 -0.20
N LYS A 139 -8.92 -14.05 -0.29
CA LYS A 139 -10.12 -13.47 -0.95
C LYS A 139 -9.85 -13.27 -2.44
N THR A 140 -9.70 -14.38 -3.15
CA THR A 140 -9.31 -14.42 -4.57
C THR A 140 -10.26 -13.63 -5.50
N ASN A 141 -11.57 -13.69 -5.26
CA ASN A 141 -12.56 -12.92 -6.03
C ASN A 141 -12.30 -11.41 -5.96
N LEU A 142 -12.08 -10.91 -4.74
CA LEU A 142 -11.81 -9.49 -4.52
C LEU A 142 -10.46 -9.08 -5.10
N THR A 143 -9.48 -9.99 -5.05
CA THR A 143 -8.17 -9.80 -5.70
C THR A 143 -8.35 -9.55 -7.19
N TYR A 144 -9.11 -10.40 -7.89
CA TYR A 144 -9.39 -10.25 -9.32
C TYR A 144 -9.99 -8.88 -9.67
N PHE A 145 -11.05 -8.48 -8.98
CA PHE A 145 -11.73 -7.20 -9.27
C PHE A 145 -10.83 -6.00 -9.00
N ASN A 146 -10.00 -6.04 -7.96
CA ASN A 146 -9.06 -4.96 -7.68
C ASN A 146 -7.97 -4.84 -8.74
N LEU A 147 -7.43 -5.97 -9.21
CA LEU A 147 -6.47 -5.97 -10.31
C LEU A 147 -7.09 -5.47 -11.62
N GLN A 148 -8.35 -5.81 -11.87
CA GLN A 148 -9.08 -5.29 -13.02
C GLN A 148 -9.27 -3.78 -12.93
N ASN A 149 -9.74 -3.26 -11.78
CA ASN A 149 -9.89 -1.82 -11.56
C ASN A 149 -8.54 -1.08 -11.70
N ALA A 150 -7.44 -1.66 -11.21
CA ALA A 150 -6.11 -1.09 -11.39
C ALA A 150 -5.73 -0.96 -12.87
N LEU A 151 -6.00 -2.00 -13.68
CA LEU A 151 -5.71 -2.01 -15.11
C LEU A 151 -6.69 -1.16 -15.95
N GLU A 152 -7.89 -0.91 -15.45
CA GLU A 152 -8.82 0.06 -16.05
C GLU A 152 -8.31 1.49 -15.89
N LEU A 153 -7.65 1.79 -14.76
CA LEU A 153 -7.01 3.09 -14.50
C LEU A 153 -5.66 3.25 -15.21
N ASP A 154 -4.81 2.23 -15.11
CA ASP A 154 -3.51 2.18 -15.76
C ASP A 154 -3.32 0.83 -16.47
N PRO A 155 -3.62 0.75 -17.78
CA PRO A 155 -3.46 -0.47 -18.56
C PRO A 155 -2.02 -0.96 -18.65
N ALA A 156 -1.03 -0.08 -18.45
CA ALA A 156 0.40 -0.41 -18.52
C ALA A 156 0.99 -0.78 -17.15
N HIS A 157 0.17 -0.85 -16.10
CA HIS A 157 0.63 -1.18 -14.76
C HIS A 157 1.18 -2.62 -14.70
N GLY A 158 2.50 -2.74 -14.77
CA GLY A 158 3.19 -4.02 -14.98
C GLY A 158 2.91 -5.06 -13.89
N GLU A 159 2.84 -4.63 -12.63
CA GLU A 159 2.57 -5.54 -11.52
C GLU A 159 1.16 -6.15 -11.59
N ALA A 160 0.15 -5.33 -11.89
CA ALA A 160 -1.24 -5.76 -11.98
C ALA A 160 -1.43 -6.74 -13.13
N GLN A 161 -0.76 -6.52 -14.26
CA GLN A 161 -0.77 -7.45 -15.39
C GLN A 161 -0.20 -8.81 -14.99
N VAL A 162 0.96 -8.83 -14.31
CA VAL A 162 1.61 -10.07 -13.87
C VAL A 162 0.73 -10.82 -12.87
N LEU A 163 0.19 -10.14 -11.85
CA LEU A 163 -0.69 -10.75 -10.86
C LEU A 163 -1.98 -11.28 -11.48
N LEU A 164 -2.61 -10.54 -12.39
CA LEU A 164 -3.83 -10.98 -13.06
C LEU A 164 -3.57 -12.14 -14.03
N ALA A 165 -2.45 -12.12 -14.75
CA ALA A 165 -2.04 -13.24 -15.60
C ALA A 165 -1.79 -14.49 -14.76
N HIS A 166 -1.06 -14.38 -13.65
CA HIS A 166 -0.86 -15.48 -12.72
C HIS A 166 -2.20 -16.06 -12.26
N LEU A 167 -3.13 -15.19 -11.83
CA LEU A 167 -4.44 -15.60 -11.37
C LEU A 167 -5.27 -16.32 -12.45
N ARG A 168 -5.21 -15.85 -13.70
CA ARG A 168 -5.85 -16.51 -14.86
C ARG A 168 -5.25 -17.90 -15.12
N THR A 169 -3.93 -18.04 -15.04
CA THR A 169 -3.27 -19.35 -15.23
C THR A 169 -3.66 -20.34 -14.14
N GLU A 170 -3.76 -19.91 -12.89
CA GLU A 170 -4.24 -20.73 -11.78
C GLU A 170 -5.71 -21.13 -11.97
N GLY A 171 -6.56 -20.21 -12.43
CA GLY A 171 -7.94 -20.50 -12.81
C GLY A 171 -8.06 -21.59 -13.86
N GLN A 172 -7.23 -21.53 -14.91
CA GLN A 172 -7.19 -22.53 -15.97
C GLN A 172 -6.70 -23.90 -15.47
N LYS A 173 -5.65 -23.93 -14.63
CA LYS A 173 -5.20 -25.18 -13.98
C LYS A 173 -6.31 -25.82 -13.13
N PHE A 174 -7.06 -25.03 -12.37
CA PHE A 174 -8.18 -25.55 -11.59
C PHE A 174 -9.30 -26.10 -12.46
N ARG A 175 -9.57 -25.46 -13.61
CA ARG A 175 -10.51 -26.00 -14.61
C ARG A 175 -10.04 -27.35 -15.15
N ASP A 176 -8.79 -27.49 -15.53
CA ASP A 176 -8.26 -28.75 -16.07
C ASP A 176 -8.30 -29.87 -15.03
N GLN A 177 -7.97 -29.56 -13.77
CA GLN A 177 -8.13 -30.48 -12.65
C GLN A 177 -9.60 -30.87 -12.44
N ALA A 178 -10.55 -29.95 -12.61
CA ALA A 178 -11.97 -30.23 -12.51
C ALA A 178 -12.43 -31.20 -13.61
N VAL A 179 -11.97 -31.01 -14.85
CA VAL A 179 -12.24 -31.92 -15.98
C VAL A 179 -11.70 -33.31 -15.68
N ASN A 180 -10.44 -33.42 -15.26
CA ASN A 180 -9.80 -34.70 -14.96
C ASN A 180 -10.51 -35.46 -13.82
N LYS A 181 -10.96 -34.76 -12.77
CA LYS A 181 -11.72 -35.38 -11.67
C LYS A 181 -13.13 -35.79 -12.11
N ALA A 182 -13.76 -35.05 -13.00
CA ALA A 182 -15.08 -35.38 -13.54
C ALA A 182 -15.02 -36.63 -14.42
N VAL A 183 -13.98 -36.78 -15.27
CA VAL A 183 -13.76 -37.99 -16.08
C VAL A 183 -13.54 -39.22 -15.19
N LYS A 184 -12.83 -39.07 -14.08
CA LYS A 184 -12.62 -40.14 -13.08
C LYS A 184 -13.85 -40.44 -12.20
N GLY A 185 -15.01 -39.84 -12.48
CA GLY A 185 -16.25 -40.05 -11.72
C GLY A 185 -16.31 -39.34 -10.36
N ASN A 186 -15.27 -38.61 -9.94
CA ASN A 186 -15.25 -37.87 -8.68
C ASN A 186 -15.88 -36.47 -8.84
N LEU A 187 -17.21 -36.46 -8.91
CA LEU A 187 -17.99 -35.25 -9.19
C LEU A 187 -17.93 -34.21 -8.06
N LYS A 188 -17.80 -34.64 -6.80
CA LYS A 188 -17.63 -33.72 -5.65
C LYS A 188 -16.32 -32.95 -5.74
N ALA A 189 -15.20 -33.64 -6.00
CA ALA A 189 -13.91 -32.99 -6.16
C ALA A 189 -13.86 -32.09 -7.40
N ALA A 190 -14.48 -32.52 -8.51
CA ALA A 190 -14.60 -31.69 -9.71
C ALA A 190 -15.37 -30.38 -9.45
N PHE A 191 -16.45 -30.45 -8.66
CA PHE A 191 -17.23 -29.27 -8.29
C PHE A 191 -16.45 -28.26 -7.43
N LEU A 192 -15.64 -28.75 -6.49
CA LEU A 192 -14.77 -27.88 -5.68
C LEU A 192 -13.71 -27.18 -6.54
N LYS A 193 -13.10 -27.92 -7.48
CA LYS A 193 -12.08 -27.38 -8.38
C LYS A 193 -12.64 -26.34 -9.34
N ILE A 194 -13.81 -26.56 -9.93
CA ILE A 194 -14.44 -25.54 -10.79
C ILE A 194 -14.87 -24.31 -9.98
N SER A 195 -15.31 -24.49 -8.74
CA SER A 195 -15.65 -23.34 -7.88
C SER A 195 -14.41 -22.49 -7.56
N ARG A 196 -13.24 -23.11 -7.38
CA ARG A 196 -11.97 -22.37 -7.24
C ARG A 196 -11.56 -21.66 -8.53
N ALA A 197 -11.76 -22.28 -9.69
CA ALA A 197 -11.51 -21.64 -10.98
C ALA A 197 -12.37 -20.36 -11.15
N ILE A 198 -13.66 -20.43 -10.81
CA ILE A 198 -14.55 -19.26 -10.78
C ILE A 198 -14.02 -18.17 -9.85
N CYS A 199 -13.47 -18.54 -8.69
CA CYS A 199 -12.90 -17.55 -7.79
C CYS A 199 -11.67 -16.81 -8.36
N CYS A 200 -10.93 -17.44 -9.27
CA CYS A 200 -9.74 -16.86 -9.89
C CYS A 200 -10.08 -16.01 -11.11
N ASN A 201 -11.12 -16.37 -11.86
CA ASN A 201 -11.62 -15.56 -12.96
C ASN A 201 -13.16 -15.64 -12.97
N PRO A 202 -13.84 -14.72 -12.27
CA PRO A 202 -15.30 -14.75 -12.12
C PRO A 202 -16.04 -14.33 -13.39
N VAL A 203 -15.34 -13.81 -14.41
CA VAL A 203 -15.93 -13.32 -15.66
C VAL A 203 -15.94 -14.40 -16.75
N ASP A 204 -15.14 -15.46 -16.61
CA ASP A 204 -15.07 -16.54 -17.62
C ASP A 204 -16.34 -17.42 -17.61
N ALA A 205 -17.21 -17.20 -18.60
CA ALA A 205 -18.44 -17.96 -18.80
C ALA A 205 -18.22 -19.48 -18.95
N SER A 206 -17.05 -19.90 -19.43
CA SER A 206 -16.75 -21.32 -19.63
C SER A 206 -16.75 -22.10 -18.31
N TYR A 207 -16.40 -21.46 -17.20
CA TYR A 207 -16.40 -22.09 -15.88
C TYR A 207 -17.82 -22.36 -15.38
N PHE A 208 -18.74 -21.43 -15.64
CA PHE A 208 -20.15 -21.58 -15.28
C PHE A 208 -20.85 -22.66 -16.11
N LEU A 209 -20.57 -22.72 -17.42
CA LEU A 209 -21.09 -23.76 -18.30
C LEU A 209 -20.64 -25.16 -17.85
N PHE A 210 -19.36 -25.32 -17.51
CA PHE A 210 -18.84 -26.57 -16.97
C PHE A 210 -19.50 -26.94 -15.63
N ARG A 211 -19.72 -25.95 -14.75
CA ARG A 211 -20.41 -26.18 -13.46
C ARG A 211 -21.87 -26.60 -13.65
N TYR A 212 -22.58 -26.00 -14.61
CA TYR A 212 -23.99 -26.26 -14.88
C TYR A 212 -24.24 -27.64 -15.50
N THR A 213 -23.48 -28.01 -16.53
CA THR A 213 -23.58 -29.33 -17.18
C THR A 213 -23.41 -30.47 -16.17
N ARG A 214 -22.49 -30.32 -15.21
CA ARG A 214 -22.25 -31.33 -14.18
C ARG A 214 -23.35 -31.43 -13.14
N ARG A 215 -23.95 -30.31 -12.71
CA ARG A 215 -25.13 -30.33 -11.81
C ARG A 215 -26.33 -31.06 -12.42
N ARG A 216 -26.54 -30.95 -13.73
CA ARG A 216 -27.61 -31.70 -14.43
C ARG A 216 -27.34 -33.20 -14.42
N HIS A 217 -26.09 -33.63 -14.54
CA HIS A 217 -25.72 -35.05 -14.50
C HIS A 217 -25.80 -35.67 -13.09
N THR A 218 -25.48 -34.93 -12.02
CA THR A 218 -25.62 -35.43 -10.65
C THR A 218 -27.07 -35.49 -10.15
N ARG A 219 -28.00 -34.71 -10.70
CA ARG A 219 -29.44 -34.77 -10.35
C ARG A 219 -30.22 -35.86 -11.09
N ARG A 220 -29.64 -36.43 -12.16
CA ARG A 220 -30.26 -37.46 -13.00
C ARG A 220 -29.84 -38.90 -12.65
N ARG A 221 -28.97 -39.06 -11.65
CA ARG A 221 -28.57 -40.35 -11.06
C ARG A 221 -29.05 -40.38 -9.62
#